data_AF-A0A0B6YVM3-F1
#
_entry.id   AF-A0A0B6YVM3-F1
#
_cell.length_a   1.000
_cell.length_b   1.000
_cell.length_c   1.000
_cell.angle_alpha   90.00
_cell.angle_beta   90.00
_cell.angle_gamma   90.00
#
_symmetry.space_group_name_H-M   'P 1'
#
loop_
_entity.id
_entity.type
_entity.pdbx_description
1 polymer ?
#
loop_
_entity_poly.entity_id
_entity_poly.type
_entity_poly.pdbx_seq_one_letter_code
_entity_poly.pdbx_strand_id
1 'polypeptide(L)'
;KEKKKSDKRGAKKIDDNVNKSGSDIHELITELVKQTDNLTVEIPLPKESTSEPIYEEPILAKLIVTSFVGEKVKGLYEGIGEAYFIDGHCYKGMFSEGYMHGTGVYLWSDGTMYQGDFLKNQITGNGKYIWKDGSTYAGCVLNGKRHGYGTFESA
;
A
#
# COMPACT_ATOMS: atom_id res chain seq x y z
N LYS A 1 57.91 35.81 -12.19
CA LYS A 1 57.67 37.27 -12.00
C LYS A 1 56.28 37.41 -11.39
N GLU A 2 56.21 37.50 -10.06
CA GLU A 2 56.12 38.75 -9.26
C GLU A 2 54.64 39.14 -9.07
N LYS A 3 54.00 38.87 -7.92
CA LYS A 3 54.07 39.47 -6.56
C LYS A 3 53.55 40.92 -6.46
N LYS A 4 52.44 41.10 -5.72
CA LYS A 4 52.18 42.01 -4.56
C LYS A 4 50.71 42.50 -4.58
N LYS A 5 49.88 42.21 -3.54
CA LYS A 5 49.74 42.92 -2.24
C LYS A 5 49.27 44.38 -2.43
N SER A 6 48.36 44.99 -1.68
CA SER A 6 47.62 44.66 -0.44
C SER A 6 46.81 45.89 0.02
N ASP A 7 45.72 45.66 0.75
CA ASP A 7 45.24 46.38 1.96
C ASP A 7 44.58 47.80 1.93
N LYS A 8 43.36 47.81 2.52
CA LYS A 8 42.86 48.58 3.69
C LYS A 8 42.07 49.92 3.57
N ARG A 9 40.84 49.81 4.10
CA ARG A 9 40.15 50.62 5.15
C ARG A 9 39.71 52.08 4.88
N GLY A 10 38.43 52.33 5.11
CA GLY A 10 37.86 53.63 5.50
C GLY A 10 36.33 53.57 5.57
N ALA A 11 35.73 54.00 6.69
CA ALA A 11 34.34 53.74 7.11
C ALA A 11 33.48 55.03 7.21
N LYS A 12 32.19 54.83 7.59
CA LYS A 12 31.17 55.74 8.20
C LYS A 12 30.24 56.50 7.22
N LYS A 13 28.91 56.66 7.41
CA LYS A 13 27.93 56.59 8.55
C LYS A 13 26.56 56.04 8.05
N ILE A 14 25.83 55.16 8.76
CA ILE A 14 24.75 55.35 9.77
C ILE A 14 23.60 56.24 9.31
N ASP A 15 22.37 55.68 9.23
CA ASP A 15 21.17 56.18 9.92
C ASP A 15 20.04 55.12 9.90
N ASP A 16 19.25 55.14 10.96
CA ASP A 16 18.27 54.18 11.43
C ASP A 16 17.00 54.06 10.55
N ASN A 17 16.39 52.88 10.46
CA ASN A 17 15.00 52.76 10.92
C ASN A 17 14.56 51.31 11.13
N VAL A 18 13.86 51.15 12.25
CA VAL A 18 13.25 49.94 12.75
C VAL A 18 11.85 49.79 12.13
N ASN A 19 11.50 48.52 11.86
CA ASN A 19 10.16 47.93 11.92
C ASN A 19 9.20 47.90 10.72
N LYS A 20 8.61 46.69 10.63
CA LYS A 20 7.24 46.33 10.24
C LYS A 20 6.92 46.24 8.75
N SER A 21 6.94 45.00 8.26
CA SER A 21 5.67 44.31 7.99
C SER A 21 5.94 42.81 7.97
N GLY A 22 5.81 42.17 9.14
CA GLY A 22 5.47 40.76 9.15
C GLY A 22 4.12 40.66 8.45
N SER A 23 4.11 40.13 7.24
CA SER A 23 2.88 39.70 6.59
C SER A 23 2.29 38.63 7.52
N ASP A 24 1.30 39.03 8.32
CA ASP A 24 0.64 38.17 9.29
C ASP A 24 0.07 36.98 8.53
N ILE A 25 0.79 35.85 8.62
CA ILE A 25 0.32 34.52 8.22
C ILE A 25 -1.04 34.22 8.83
N HIS A 26 -1.34 34.84 9.98
CA HIS A 26 -2.63 34.79 10.64
C HIS A 26 -3.76 35.45 9.82
N GLU A 27 -3.47 36.52 9.07
CA GLU A 27 -4.41 37.21 8.19
C GLU A 27 -4.65 36.40 6.89
N LEU A 28 -3.60 35.79 6.34
CA LEU A 28 -3.71 34.89 5.18
C LEU A 28 -4.52 33.61 5.48
N ILE A 29 -4.31 33.01 6.66
CA ILE A 29 -5.07 31.82 7.10
C ILE A 29 -6.55 32.18 7.33
N THR A 30 -6.80 33.36 7.90
CA THR A 30 -8.17 33.84 8.13
C THR A 30 -8.91 34.08 6.80
N GLU A 31 -8.21 34.60 5.78
CA GLU A 31 -8.79 34.81 4.45
C GLU A 31 -9.06 33.48 3.70
N LEU A 32 -8.19 32.48 3.87
CA LEU A 32 -8.38 31.13 3.29
C LEU A 32 -9.56 30.38 3.93
N VAL A 33 -9.77 30.51 5.25
CA VAL A 33 -10.90 29.87 5.95
C VAL A 33 -12.24 30.50 5.56
N LYS A 34 -12.29 31.81 5.30
CA LYS A 34 -13.50 32.49 4.80
C LYS A 34 -13.92 32.04 3.40
N GLN A 35 -12.99 31.55 2.58
CA GLN A 35 -13.28 31.02 1.24
C GLN A 35 -13.79 29.58 1.25
N THR A 36 -13.64 28.85 2.36
CA THR A 36 -14.08 27.44 2.49
C THR A 36 -15.48 27.27 3.07
N ASP A 37 -16.14 28.34 3.51
CA ASP A 37 -17.46 28.28 4.18
C ASP A 37 -18.66 28.16 3.23
N ASN A 38 -18.48 27.68 1.99
CA ASN A 38 -19.59 27.41 1.08
C ASN A 38 -19.48 26.12 0.25
N LEU A 39 -18.83 25.11 0.82
CA LEU A 39 -18.96 23.72 0.38
C LEU A 39 -19.47 22.87 1.53
N THR A 40 -20.68 23.16 1.99
CA THR A 40 -21.51 22.16 2.67
C THR A 40 -21.84 21.09 1.65
N VAL A 41 -20.91 20.15 1.46
CA VAL A 41 -21.25 18.84 0.91
C VAL A 41 -22.09 18.17 1.98
N GLU A 42 -23.41 18.18 1.82
CA GLU A 42 -24.26 17.26 2.54
C GLU A 42 -23.77 15.84 2.19
N ILE A 43 -22.92 15.27 3.04
CA ILE A 43 -22.61 13.85 2.99
C ILE A 43 -23.94 13.19 3.35
N PRO A 44 -24.62 12.50 2.41
CA PRO A 44 -25.82 11.77 2.77
C PRO A 44 -25.42 10.77 3.85
N LEU A 45 -26.15 10.75 4.97
CA LEU A 45 -25.99 9.71 5.98
C LEU A 45 -25.92 8.36 5.27
N PRO A 46 -24.96 7.47 5.62
CA PRO A 46 -24.90 6.15 5.02
C PRO A 46 -26.25 5.49 5.26
N LYS A 47 -26.98 5.25 4.18
CA LYS A 47 -28.25 4.55 4.23
C LYS A 47 -27.97 3.16 4.78
N GLU A 48 -28.58 2.90 5.93
CA GLU A 48 -28.92 1.62 6.53
C GLU A 48 -28.12 0.41 6.05
N SER A 49 -27.32 -0.12 6.99
CA SER A 49 -27.01 -1.53 7.22
C SER A 49 -27.81 -2.53 6.36
N THR A 50 -27.47 -2.62 5.09
CA THR A 50 -27.62 -3.84 4.32
C THR A 50 -26.70 -4.84 4.99
N SER A 51 -27.23 -5.99 5.40
CA SER A 51 -26.43 -7.10 5.92
C SER A 51 -25.52 -7.60 4.80
N GLU A 52 -24.39 -6.93 4.60
CA GLU A 52 -23.33 -7.38 3.71
C GLU A 52 -22.88 -8.75 4.23
N PRO A 53 -22.75 -9.76 3.36
CA PRO A 53 -22.14 -11.01 3.75
C PRO A 53 -20.75 -10.72 4.33
N ILE A 54 -20.46 -11.28 5.49
CA ILE A 54 -19.17 -11.12 6.15
C ILE A 54 -18.15 -11.95 5.34
N TYR A 55 -17.39 -11.28 4.47
CA TYR A 55 -16.26 -11.90 3.78
C TYR A 55 -15.07 -12.02 4.72
N GLU A 56 -14.88 -13.21 5.29
CA GLU A 56 -13.66 -13.51 6.03
C GLU A 56 -12.49 -13.63 5.04
N GLU A 57 -11.48 -12.78 5.21
CA GLU A 57 -10.25 -12.85 4.45
C GLU A 57 -9.37 -13.97 5.00
N PRO A 58 -9.15 -15.06 4.25
CA PRO A 58 -8.43 -16.20 4.78
C PRO A 58 -6.94 -15.89 4.96
N ILE A 59 -6.42 -16.16 6.15
CA ILE A 59 -4.99 -16.05 6.47
C ILE A 59 -4.25 -17.35 6.16
N LEU A 60 -3.00 -17.26 5.70
CA LEU A 60 -2.14 -18.41 5.37
C LEU A 60 -1.55 -19.06 6.62
N ALA A 61 -2.39 -19.60 7.51
CA ALA A 61 -1.98 -20.04 8.85
C ALA A 61 -1.27 -21.40 8.91
N LYS A 62 -1.43 -22.28 7.91
CA LYS A 62 -0.78 -23.60 7.85
C LYS A 62 -0.45 -24.00 6.41
N LEU A 63 0.83 -24.00 6.08
CA LEU A 63 1.31 -24.36 4.75
C LEU A 63 2.14 -25.64 4.84
N ILE A 64 1.46 -26.78 4.96
CA ILE A 64 2.11 -28.09 4.80
C ILE A 64 1.99 -28.48 3.34
N VAL A 65 3.09 -28.39 2.60
CA VAL A 65 3.16 -28.73 1.18
C VAL A 65 3.14 -30.25 1.03
N THR A 66 2.16 -30.77 0.30
CA THR A 66 2.01 -32.19 0.00
C THR A 66 2.66 -32.58 -1.32
N SER A 67 2.64 -31.69 -2.30
CA SER A 67 3.28 -31.86 -3.60
C SER A 67 3.75 -30.52 -4.16
N PHE A 68 4.82 -30.55 -4.93
CA PHE A 68 5.39 -29.38 -5.58
C PHE A 68 5.90 -29.71 -6.97
N VAL A 69 5.53 -28.88 -7.95
CA VAL A 69 6.00 -28.92 -9.33
C VAL A 69 6.73 -27.62 -9.63
N GLY A 70 8.05 -27.69 -9.80
CA GLY A 70 8.88 -26.50 -10.05
C GLY A 70 10.35 -26.77 -9.78
N GLU A 71 11.17 -25.73 -9.88
CA GLU A 71 12.60 -25.82 -9.59
C GLU A 71 12.87 -25.85 -8.08
N LYS A 72 13.93 -26.57 -7.70
CA LYS A 72 14.46 -26.55 -6.34
C LYS A 72 15.95 -26.25 -6.34
N VAL A 73 16.37 -25.22 -5.62
CA VAL A 73 17.78 -24.87 -5.45
C VAL A 73 18.17 -25.16 -4.01
N LYS A 74 19.19 -26.01 -3.81
CA LYS A 74 19.63 -26.47 -2.48
C LYS A 74 18.50 -27.07 -1.62
N GLY A 75 17.53 -27.72 -2.27
CA GLY A 75 16.37 -28.33 -1.62
C GLY A 75 15.23 -27.37 -1.29
N LEU A 76 15.38 -26.07 -1.55
CA LEU A 76 14.33 -25.05 -1.36
C LEU A 76 13.60 -24.79 -2.68
N TYR A 77 12.29 -24.50 -2.62
CA TYR A 77 11.50 -24.09 -3.79
C TYR A 77 11.99 -22.74 -4.33
N GLU A 78 12.19 -22.66 -5.64
CA GLU A 78 12.73 -21.47 -6.32
C GLU A 78 12.08 -21.28 -7.69
N GLY A 79 12.00 -20.03 -8.16
CA GLY A 79 11.48 -19.71 -9.48
C GLY A 79 9.97 -19.95 -9.63
N ILE A 80 9.50 -20.21 -10.85
CA ILE A 80 8.08 -20.48 -11.10
C ILE A 80 7.74 -21.90 -10.66
N GLY A 81 6.69 -22.06 -9.87
CA GLY A 81 6.22 -23.37 -9.43
C GLY A 81 4.73 -23.42 -9.09
N GLU A 82 4.27 -24.63 -8.81
CA GLU A 82 2.94 -24.96 -8.34
C GLU A 82 3.04 -25.84 -7.09
N ALA A 83 2.47 -25.39 -5.97
CA ALA A 83 2.46 -26.10 -4.70
C ALA A 83 1.03 -26.49 -4.32
N TYR A 84 0.87 -27.74 -3.89
CA TYR A 84 -0.38 -28.26 -3.33
C TYR A 84 -0.20 -28.45 -1.82
N PHE A 85 -1.22 -28.10 -1.04
CA PHE A 85 -1.16 -28.13 0.42
C PHE A 85 -2.14 -29.15 1.01
N ILE A 86 -1.89 -29.55 2.27
CA ILE A 86 -2.63 -30.63 2.94
C ILE A 86 -4.15 -30.37 3.04
N ASP A 87 -4.56 -29.11 3.19
CA ASP A 87 -5.96 -28.70 3.34
C ASP A 87 -6.66 -28.45 1.99
N GLY A 88 -6.06 -28.90 0.89
CA GLY A 88 -6.60 -28.76 -0.47
C GLY A 88 -6.36 -27.39 -1.11
N HIS A 89 -5.58 -26.52 -0.46
CA HIS A 89 -5.15 -25.27 -1.07
C HIS A 89 -4.14 -25.52 -2.19
N CYS A 90 -4.05 -24.59 -3.13
CA CYS A 90 -3.05 -24.59 -4.18
C CYS A 90 -2.46 -23.19 -4.36
N TYR A 91 -1.18 -23.12 -4.67
CA TYR A 91 -0.50 -21.90 -5.09
C TYR A 91 0.21 -22.12 -6.40
N LYS A 92 0.09 -21.16 -7.31
CA LYS A 92 0.87 -21.11 -8.54
C LYS A 92 1.50 -19.73 -8.69
N GLY A 93 2.81 -19.67 -8.78
CA GLY A 93 3.52 -18.41 -8.87
C GLY A 93 5.00 -18.53 -8.60
N MET A 94 5.59 -17.42 -8.19
CA MET A 94 7.01 -17.31 -7.91
C MET A 94 7.34 -17.84 -6.51
N PHE A 95 8.45 -18.53 -6.40
CA PHE A 95 9.05 -19.00 -5.16
C PHE A 95 10.45 -18.42 -5.01
N SER A 96 10.83 -18.11 -3.77
CA SER A 96 12.21 -17.75 -3.44
C SER A 96 12.53 -18.22 -2.02
N GLU A 97 13.69 -18.88 -1.87
CA GLU A 97 14.15 -19.44 -0.59
C GLU A 97 13.14 -20.40 0.07
N GLY A 98 12.32 -21.09 -0.73
CA GLY A 98 11.29 -22.01 -0.24
C GLY A 98 9.96 -21.35 0.13
N TYR A 99 9.82 -20.04 -0.03
CA TYR A 99 8.60 -19.30 0.25
C TYR A 99 7.91 -18.84 -1.04
N MET A 100 6.58 -18.73 -1.01
CA MET A 100 5.81 -17.98 -2.00
C MET A 100 6.28 -16.51 -1.96
N HIS A 101 6.62 -15.99 -3.13
CA HIS A 101 7.23 -14.67 -3.30
C HIS A 101 6.80 -14.05 -4.62
N GLY A 102 6.93 -12.73 -4.79
CA GLY A 102 6.59 -12.05 -6.04
C GLY A 102 5.12 -12.24 -6.41
N THR A 103 4.83 -12.34 -7.70
CA THR A 103 3.45 -12.50 -8.18
C THR A 103 3.01 -13.96 -8.16
N GLY A 104 1.77 -14.21 -7.74
CA GLY A 104 1.17 -15.53 -7.82
C GLY A 104 -0.34 -15.54 -7.71
N VAL A 105 -0.89 -16.75 -7.77
CA VAL A 105 -2.30 -17.06 -7.56
C VAL A 105 -2.39 -18.09 -6.44
N TYR A 106 -3.18 -17.79 -5.42
CA TYR A 106 -3.50 -18.71 -4.34
C TYR A 106 -4.99 -19.06 -4.41
N LEU A 107 -5.29 -20.36 -4.39
CA LEU A 107 -6.63 -20.91 -4.37
C LEU A 107 -6.86 -21.60 -3.03
N TRP A 108 -7.81 -21.11 -2.26
CA TRP A 108 -8.28 -21.76 -1.04
C TRP A 108 -9.23 -22.91 -1.39
N SER A 109 -9.37 -23.87 -0.47
CA SER A 109 -10.18 -25.07 -0.69
C SER A 109 -11.68 -24.80 -0.63
N ASP A 110 -12.08 -23.63 -0.11
CA ASP A 110 -13.45 -23.12 -0.16
C ASP A 110 -13.85 -22.58 -1.55
N GLY A 111 -12.88 -22.40 -2.45
CA GLY A 111 -13.04 -21.81 -3.78
C GLY A 111 -12.71 -20.32 -3.87
N THR A 112 -12.38 -19.68 -2.75
CA THR A 112 -11.85 -18.31 -2.76
C THR A 112 -10.50 -18.30 -3.47
N MET A 113 -10.24 -17.25 -4.25
CA MET A 113 -8.98 -17.09 -4.99
C MET A 113 -8.40 -15.71 -4.72
N TYR A 114 -7.08 -15.63 -4.62
CA TYR A 114 -6.32 -14.40 -4.60
C TYR A 114 -5.27 -14.41 -5.70
N GLN A 115 -5.17 -13.32 -6.45
CA GLN A 115 -4.13 -13.07 -7.43
C GLN A 115 -3.42 -11.77 -7.09
N GLY A 116 -2.11 -11.80 -6.85
CA GLY A 116 -1.37 -10.59 -6.49
C GLY A 116 0.02 -10.86 -5.94
N ASP A 117 0.49 -9.95 -5.09
CA ASP A 117 1.85 -9.97 -4.57
C ASP A 117 1.98 -10.80 -3.28
N PHE A 118 3.09 -11.51 -3.20
CA PHE A 118 3.48 -12.35 -2.08
C PHE A 118 4.88 -11.97 -1.60
N LEU A 119 5.06 -11.93 -0.28
CA LEU A 119 6.35 -11.73 0.36
C LEU A 119 6.51 -12.73 1.49
N LYS A 120 7.32 -13.77 1.25
CA LYS A 120 7.64 -14.80 2.25
C LYS A 120 6.38 -15.45 2.84
N ASN A 121 5.56 -16.04 1.96
CA ASN A 121 4.25 -16.62 2.31
C ASN A 121 3.20 -15.63 2.83
N GLN A 122 3.43 -14.32 2.76
CA GLN A 122 2.42 -13.33 3.14
C GLN A 122 1.85 -12.67 1.89
N ILE A 123 0.52 -12.60 1.82
CA ILE A 123 -0.18 -11.79 0.84
C ILE A 123 0.00 -10.31 1.21
N THR A 124 0.51 -9.51 0.29
CA THR A 124 0.79 -8.08 0.51
C THR A 124 0.72 -7.31 -0.81
N GLY A 125 1.04 -6.02 -0.82
CA GLY A 125 1.13 -5.22 -2.05
C GLY A 125 -0.24 -4.97 -2.68
N ASN A 126 -0.40 -5.31 -3.95
CA ASN A 126 -1.67 -5.19 -4.66
C ASN A 126 -2.17 -6.57 -5.11
N GLY A 127 -3.48 -6.74 -5.13
CA GLY A 127 -4.05 -7.95 -5.68
C GLY A 127 -5.55 -7.90 -5.86
N LYS A 128 -6.08 -9.03 -6.32
CA LYS A 128 -7.49 -9.26 -6.57
C LYS A 128 -7.97 -10.48 -5.80
N TYR A 129 -8.98 -10.29 -4.94
CA TYR A 129 -9.75 -11.39 -4.37
C TYR A 129 -10.95 -11.69 -5.26
N ILE A 130 -11.25 -12.98 -5.42
CA ILE A 130 -12.47 -13.49 -6.02
C ILE A 130 -13.05 -14.49 -5.03
N TRP A 131 -14.23 -14.19 -4.51
CA TRP A 131 -14.93 -15.07 -3.57
C TRP A 131 -15.81 -16.07 -4.33
N LYS A 132 -16.22 -17.13 -3.62
CA LYS A 132 -17.05 -18.20 -4.16
C LYS A 132 -18.38 -17.73 -4.75
N ASP A 133 -18.94 -16.65 -4.20
CA ASP A 133 -20.18 -16.04 -4.68
C ASP A 133 -20.01 -15.23 -5.98
N GLY A 134 -18.77 -15.06 -6.45
CA GLY A 134 -18.42 -14.29 -7.63
C GLY A 134 -18.06 -12.83 -7.32
N SER A 135 -18.27 -12.37 -6.09
CA SER A 135 -17.86 -11.02 -5.68
C SER A 135 -16.35 -10.88 -5.80
N THR A 136 -15.89 -9.66 -6.08
CA THR A 136 -14.47 -9.38 -6.26
C THR A 136 -14.03 -8.13 -5.54
N TYR A 137 -12.75 -8.12 -5.18
CA TYR A 137 -12.07 -6.93 -4.70
C TYR A 137 -10.76 -6.78 -5.45
N ALA A 138 -10.41 -5.58 -5.90
CA ALA A 138 -9.11 -5.25 -6.46
C ALA A 138 -8.53 -4.02 -5.76
N GLY A 139 -7.36 -4.14 -5.16
CA GLY A 139 -6.74 -3.03 -4.42
C GLY A 139 -5.53 -3.43 -3.61
N CYS A 140 -5.14 -2.57 -2.66
CA CYS A 140 -4.02 -2.85 -1.79
C CYS A 140 -4.38 -3.91 -0.74
N VAL A 141 -3.41 -4.75 -0.40
CA VAL A 141 -3.57 -5.84 0.56
C VAL A 141 -2.36 -5.84 1.48
N LEU A 142 -2.58 -6.05 2.78
CA LEU A 142 -1.52 -6.14 3.78
C LEU A 142 -1.80 -7.29 4.74
N ASN A 143 -0.87 -8.23 4.85
CA ASN A 143 -1.00 -9.43 5.69
C ASN A 143 -2.28 -10.24 5.38
N GLY A 144 -2.61 -10.35 4.09
CA GLY A 144 -3.82 -11.02 3.62
C GLY A 144 -5.12 -10.28 3.87
N LYS A 145 -5.07 -9.02 4.31
CA LYS A 145 -6.26 -8.20 4.53
C LYS A 145 -6.37 -7.05 3.55
N ARG A 146 -7.59 -6.74 3.07
CA ARG A 146 -7.81 -5.55 2.25
C ARG A 146 -7.33 -4.32 3.01
N HIS A 147 -6.59 -3.46 2.32
CA HIS A 147 -5.95 -2.30 2.90
C HIS A 147 -5.95 -1.13 1.90
N GLY A 148 -5.76 0.10 2.38
CA GLY A 148 -5.64 1.26 1.50
C GLY A 148 -6.80 1.43 0.53
N TYR A 149 -6.48 1.78 -0.72
CA TYR A 149 -7.45 1.99 -1.79
C TYR A 149 -7.76 0.69 -2.53
N GLY A 150 -9.03 0.49 -2.86
CA GLY A 150 -9.47 -0.63 -3.68
C GLY A 150 -10.92 -0.47 -4.12
N THR A 151 -11.33 -1.31 -5.06
CA THR A 151 -12.70 -1.39 -5.58
C THR A 151 -13.27 -2.75 -5.23
N PHE A 152 -14.50 -2.76 -4.71
CA PHE A 152 -15.27 -3.98 -4.47
C PHE A 152 -16.45 -4.02 -5.44
N GLU A 153 -16.69 -5.18 -6.04
CA GLU A 153 -17.81 -5.45 -6.93
C GLU A 153 -18.53 -6.70 -6.41
N SER A 154 -19.79 -6.55 -6.01
CA SER A 154 -20.65 -7.70 -5.71
C SER A 154 -21.11 -8.37 -7.00
N ALA A 155 -21.30 -9.69 -6.98
CA ALA A 155 -21.87 -10.46 -8.09
C ALA A 155 -23.33 -10.11 -8.42
#